data_AF-A0A1G9G544-F1
#
_entry.id   AF-A0A1G9G544-F1
#
_cell.length_a   1.000
_cell.length_b   1.000
_cell.length_c   1.000
_cell.angle_alpha   90.00
_cell.angle_beta   90.00
_cell.angle_gamma   90.00
#
_symmetry.space_group_name_H-M   'P 1'
#
loop_
_entity.id
_entity.type
_entity.pdbx_description
1 polymer ?
#
loop_
_entity_poly.entity_id
_entity_poly.type
_entity_poly.pdbx_seq_one_letter_code
_entity_poly.pdbx_strand_id
1 'polypeptide(L)'
;MKKTIIAALVTGLALPMASAALADSLDSPVDNNPHQINVSCYRGAFTNVVAWDRPNPVFIEDLVEIGYSYPEAASIGERICRDIRGVRDGEHRINALRQILRESPPRR
;
A
#
# COMPACT_ATOMS: atom_id res chain seq x y z
N MET A 1 27.72 55.90 30.40
CA MET A 1 26.47 55.41 31.01
C MET A 1 25.36 55.44 29.96
N LYS A 2 24.88 54.27 29.51
CA LYS A 2 23.50 54.10 29.03
C LYS A 2 23.23 52.59 28.89
N LYS A 3 22.32 52.13 29.75
CA LYS A 3 21.83 50.76 29.85
C LYS A 3 20.83 50.54 28.72
N THR A 4 20.93 49.43 28.01
CA THR A 4 19.81 48.91 27.22
C THR A 4 19.59 47.44 27.55
N ILE A 5 18.33 47.16 27.82
CA ILE A 5 17.76 46.03 28.53
C ILE A 5 17.71 44.81 27.60
N ILE A 6 18.09 43.66 28.13
CA ILE A 6 17.91 42.34 27.51
C ILE A 6 16.43 41.97 27.68
N ALA A 7 15.69 41.86 26.59
CA ALA A 7 14.35 41.28 26.58
C ALA A 7 14.43 39.84 26.05
N ALA A 8 14.41 38.88 26.97
CA ALA A 8 14.30 37.45 26.66
C ALA A 8 12.84 37.13 26.30
N LEU A 9 12.55 36.89 25.03
CA LEU A 9 11.29 36.27 24.61
C LEU A 9 11.42 34.75 24.77
N VAL A 10 10.79 34.21 25.81
CA VAL A 10 10.56 32.76 25.94
C VAL A 10 9.36 32.43 25.05
N THR A 11 9.60 32.09 23.79
CA THR A 11 8.59 31.53 22.90
C THR A 11 8.33 30.07 23.30
N GLY A 12 7.15 29.83 23.87
CA GLY A 12 6.71 28.52 24.32
C GLY A 12 6.73 27.48 23.21
N LEU A 13 7.24 26.29 23.52
CA LEU A 13 7.13 25.11 22.68
C LEU A 13 5.65 24.70 22.56
N ALA A 14 5.03 24.98 21.41
CA ALA A 14 3.83 24.28 21.00
C ALA A 14 4.24 22.87 20.55
N LEU A 15 3.94 21.86 21.37
CA LEU A 15 4.04 20.45 20.98
C LEU A 15 2.96 20.16 19.93
N PRO A 16 3.29 19.66 18.73
CA PRO A 16 2.27 19.19 17.81
C PRO A 16 1.63 17.93 18.41
N MET A 17 0.36 18.02 18.77
CA MET A 17 -0.48 16.84 19.02
C MET A 17 -0.55 16.04 17.74
N ALA A 18 0.20 14.92 17.69
CA ALA A 18 0.10 13.95 16.62
C ALA A 18 -1.34 13.38 16.63
N SER A 19 -2.14 13.74 15.62
CA SER A 19 -3.38 13.02 15.34
C SER A 19 -3.01 11.60 14.91
N ALA A 20 -3.36 10.62 15.72
CA ALA A 20 -3.38 9.23 15.28
C ALA A 20 -4.45 9.15 14.17
N ALA A 21 -4.02 8.96 12.92
CA ALA A 21 -4.93 8.59 11.85
C ALA A 21 -5.44 7.18 12.16
N LEU A 22 -6.71 7.07 12.53
CA LEU A 22 -7.41 5.79 12.60
C LEU A 22 -7.59 5.33 11.16
N ALA A 23 -6.91 4.26 10.78
CA ALA A 23 -7.22 3.59 9.52
C ALA A 23 -8.58 2.90 9.70
N ASP A 24 -9.63 3.49 9.13
CA ASP A 24 -10.91 2.81 8.94
C ASP A 24 -10.62 1.53 8.15
N SER A 25 -10.95 0.37 8.73
CA SER A 25 -10.93 -0.90 8.03
C SER A 25 -12.06 -0.86 7.02
N LEU A 26 -11.78 -0.35 5.82
CA LEU A 26 -12.69 -0.50 4.69
C LEU A 26 -12.82 -2.00 4.44
N ASP A 27 -14.00 -2.55 4.71
CA ASP A 27 -14.37 -3.89 4.25
C ASP A 27 -14.04 -3.96 2.76
N SER A 28 -13.14 -4.86 2.40
CA SER A 28 -12.94 -5.14 0.99
C SER A 28 -14.24 -5.69 0.43
N PRO A 29 -14.63 -5.34 -0.81
CA PRO A 29 -15.69 -6.05 -1.48
C PRO A 29 -15.18 -7.47 -1.74
N VAL A 30 -15.33 -8.34 -0.75
CA VAL A 30 -15.19 -9.78 -0.92
C VAL A 30 -16.46 -10.19 -1.65
N ASP A 31 -16.48 -9.99 -2.96
CA ASP A 31 -17.39 -10.72 -3.81
C ASP A 31 -17.08 -12.20 -3.53
N ASN A 32 -18.04 -12.99 -3.02
CA ASN A 32 -17.86 -14.40 -2.64
C ASN A 32 -17.57 -15.34 -3.84
N ASN A 33 -16.95 -14.82 -4.89
CA ASN A 33 -16.53 -15.55 -6.06
C ASN A 33 -15.06 -15.99 -5.89
N PRO A 34 -14.81 -17.26 -5.55
CA PRO A 34 -13.45 -17.78 -5.36
C PRO A 34 -12.60 -17.79 -6.66
N HIS A 35 -13.18 -17.38 -7.79
CA HIS A 35 -12.51 -17.27 -9.09
C HIS A 35 -12.17 -15.81 -9.47
N GLN A 36 -12.47 -14.85 -8.60
CA GLN A 36 -12.19 -13.44 -8.82
C GLN A 36 -11.00 -13.02 -7.94
N ILE A 37 -10.02 -12.36 -8.55
CA ILE A 37 -8.86 -11.82 -7.84
C ILE A 37 -8.91 -10.30 -7.92
N ASN A 38 -8.96 -9.64 -6.78
CA ASN A 38 -9.00 -8.19 -6.63
C ASN A 38 -7.57 -7.64 -6.62
N VAL A 39 -7.11 -7.13 -7.76
CA VAL A 39 -5.79 -6.49 -7.87
C VAL A 39 -5.82 -5.11 -7.21
N SER A 40 -5.55 -5.10 -5.90
CA SER A 40 -5.71 -3.93 -5.04
C SER A 40 -4.36 -3.47 -4.48
N CYS A 41 -3.94 -2.26 -4.86
CA CYS A 41 -2.67 -1.66 -4.46
C CYS A 41 -2.92 -0.34 -3.73
N TYR A 42 -2.42 -0.22 -2.50
CA TYR A 42 -2.35 1.04 -1.79
C TYR A 42 -1.22 1.89 -2.35
N ARG A 43 -1.56 3.14 -2.72
CA ARG A 43 -0.59 4.17 -3.05
C ARG A 43 -0.32 5.04 -1.84
N GLY A 44 0.95 5.09 -1.43
CA GLY A 44 1.40 6.01 -0.40
C GLY A 44 1.18 7.48 -0.78
N ALA A 45 1.30 8.39 0.19
CA ALA A 45 1.03 9.81 0.02
C ALA A 45 1.86 10.49 -1.10
N PHE A 46 2.98 9.90 -1.52
CA PHE A 46 3.82 10.40 -2.60
C PHE A 46 3.50 9.70 -3.92
N THR A 47 2.61 10.30 -4.72
CA THR A 47 2.16 9.76 -6.02
C THR A 47 3.25 9.62 -7.08
N ASN A 48 4.45 10.16 -6.85
CA ASN A 48 5.54 10.13 -7.83
C ASN A 48 6.58 9.03 -7.51
N VAL A 49 6.44 8.31 -6.39
CA VAL A 49 7.40 7.32 -5.93
C VAL A 49 6.71 5.98 -5.71
N VAL A 50 7.03 5.00 -6.56
CA VAL A 50 6.44 3.65 -6.54
C VAL A 50 7.04 2.77 -5.43
N ALA A 51 8.17 3.18 -4.85
CA ALA A 51 8.83 2.44 -3.78
C ALA A 51 7.96 2.23 -2.52
N TRP A 52 6.90 3.04 -2.35
CA TRP A 52 5.97 3.00 -1.22
C TRP A 52 4.64 2.32 -1.53
N ASP A 53 4.41 1.88 -2.76
CA ASP A 53 3.17 1.21 -3.13
C ASP A 53 3.17 -0.21 -2.54
N ARG A 54 2.06 -0.60 -1.90
CA ARG A 54 1.93 -1.88 -1.17
C ARG A 54 0.68 -2.62 -1.62
N PRO A 55 0.68 -3.96 -1.60
CA PRO A 55 -0.55 -4.72 -1.81
C PRO A 55 -1.50 -4.53 -0.62
N ASN A 56 -2.79 -4.39 -0.92
CA ASN A 56 -3.83 -4.45 0.11
C ASN A 56 -4.07 -5.90 0.55
N PRO A 57 -4.53 -6.14 1.80
CA PRO A 57 -4.75 -7.48 2.32
C PRO A 57 -5.62 -8.36 1.43
N VAL A 58 -6.73 -7.82 0.89
CA VAL A 58 -7.63 -8.55 -0.02
C VAL A 58 -6.90 -9.19 -1.19
N PHE A 59 -5.92 -8.50 -1.77
CA PHE A 59 -5.22 -9.04 -2.93
C PHE A 59 -4.33 -10.23 -2.53
N ILE A 60 -3.75 -10.17 -1.33
CA ILE A 60 -2.96 -11.28 -0.79
C ILE A 60 -3.85 -12.46 -0.43
N GLU A 61 -5.00 -12.19 0.20
CA GLU A 61 -5.97 -13.19 0.60
C GLU A 61 -6.55 -13.94 -0.61
N ASP A 62 -6.93 -13.23 -1.68
CA ASP A 62 -7.40 -13.85 -2.92
C ASP A 62 -6.34 -14.79 -3.53
N LEU A 63 -5.06 -14.41 -3.49
CA LEU A 63 -3.96 -15.26 -3.98
C LEU A 63 -3.74 -16.50 -3.09
N VAL A 64 -3.88 -16.36 -1.77
CA VAL A 64 -3.83 -17.51 -0.86
C VAL A 64 -5.02 -18.43 -1.08
N GLU A 65 -6.21 -17.88 -1.29
CA GLU A 65 -7.44 -18.63 -1.52
C GLU A 65 -7.35 -19.51 -2.77
N ILE A 66 -6.68 -19.06 -3.83
CA ILE A 66 -6.46 -19.86 -5.04
C ILE A 66 -5.31 -20.86 -4.93
N GLY A 67 -4.56 -20.89 -3.82
CA GLY A 67 -3.56 -21.92 -3.51
C GLY A 67 -2.09 -21.48 -3.56
N TYR A 68 -1.78 -20.19 -3.46
CA TYR A 68 -0.43 -19.75 -3.13
C TYR A 68 -0.18 -19.82 -1.62
N SER A 69 1.06 -20.05 -1.21
CA SER A 69 1.44 -19.80 0.19
C SER A 69 1.44 -18.29 0.47
N TYR A 70 1.22 -17.90 1.72
CA TYR A 70 1.28 -16.49 2.14
C TYR A 70 2.55 -15.75 1.67
N PRO A 71 3.78 -16.28 1.84
CA PRO A 71 4.98 -15.59 1.35
C PRO A 71 5.03 -15.47 -0.18
N GLU A 72 4.55 -16.46 -0.93
CA GLU A 72 4.44 -16.36 -2.39
C GLU A 72 3.42 -15.28 -2.78
N ALA A 73 2.22 -15.30 -2.21
CA ALA A 73 1.17 -14.31 -2.43
C ALA A 73 1.67 -12.88 -2.14
N ALA A 74 2.32 -12.68 -0.98
CA ALA A 74 2.93 -11.40 -0.63
C ALA A 74 3.98 -10.95 -1.65
N SER A 75 4.85 -11.86 -2.11
CA SER A 75 5.87 -11.54 -3.11
C SER A 75 5.28 -11.13 -4.46
N ILE A 76 4.19 -11.79 -4.89
CA ILE A 76 3.45 -11.46 -6.11
C ILE A 76 2.80 -10.08 -5.95
N GLY A 77 2.13 -9.84 -4.82
CA GLY A 77 1.51 -8.56 -4.51
C GLY A 77 2.48 -7.39 -4.56
N GLU A 78 3.64 -7.53 -3.92
CA GLU A 78 4.70 -6.53 -3.94
C GLU A 78 5.24 -6.29 -5.36
N ARG A 79 5.44 -7.35 -6.16
CA ARG A 79 5.90 -7.23 -7.55
C ARG A 79 4.90 -6.47 -8.42
N ILE A 80 3.61 -6.76 -8.29
CA ILE A 80 2.55 -6.14 -9.09
C ILE A 80 2.34 -4.67 -8.67
N CYS A 81 2.26 -4.41 -7.37
CA CYS A 81 1.97 -3.06 -6.86
C CYS A 81 3.17 -2.11 -7.00
N ARG A 82 4.39 -2.63 -7.12
CA ARG A 82 5.61 -1.82 -7.28
C ARG A 82 6.12 -1.73 -8.72
N ASP A 83 5.37 -2.22 -9.71
CA ASP A 83 5.70 -2.01 -11.13
C ASP A 83 5.35 -0.57 -11.54
N ILE A 84 6.37 0.19 -11.94
CA ILE A 84 6.23 1.58 -12.40
C ILE A 84 5.28 1.68 -13.60
N ARG A 85 5.27 0.66 -14.47
CA ARG A 85 4.40 0.62 -15.65
C ARG A 85 2.94 0.40 -15.30
N GLY A 86 2.67 -0.18 -14.12
CA GLY A 86 1.32 -0.38 -13.60
C GLY A 86 0.75 0.85 -12.89
N VAL A 87 1.51 1.94 -12.76
CA VAL A 87 1.03 3.15 -12.09
C VAL A 87 -0.09 3.78 -12.90
N ARG A 88 -1.29 3.87 -12.31
CA ARG A 88 -2.53 4.36 -12.96
C ARG A 88 -2.98 3.55 -14.17
N ASP A 89 -2.38 2.39 -14.39
CA ASP A 89 -2.76 1.44 -15.43
C ASP A 89 -3.18 0.13 -14.77
N GLY A 90 -4.50 -0.02 -14.58
CA GLY A 90 -5.08 -1.24 -14.01
C GLY A 90 -4.92 -2.44 -14.94
N GLU A 91 -5.02 -2.23 -16.25
CA GLU A 91 -4.89 -3.30 -17.25
C GLU A 91 -3.48 -3.87 -17.27
N HIS A 92 -2.45 -3.03 -17.17
CA HIS A 92 -1.07 -3.50 -17.05
C HIS A 92 -0.89 -4.39 -15.82
N ARG A 93 -1.43 -4.01 -14.67
CA ARG A 93 -1.36 -4.84 -13.44
C ARG A 93 -2.08 -6.17 -13.60
N ILE A 94 -3.26 -6.17 -14.20
CA ILE A 94 -4.03 -7.39 -14.48
C ILE A 94 -3.27 -8.31 -15.44
N ASN A 95 -2.70 -7.75 -16.51
CA ASN A 95 -1.96 -8.53 -17.50
C ASN A 95 -0.65 -9.11 -16.94
N ALA A 96 0.05 -8.34 -16.10
CA ALA A 96 1.22 -8.81 -15.37
C ALA A 96 0.86 -9.95 -14.40
N LEU A 97 -0.26 -9.82 -13.66
CA LEU A 97 -0.73 -10.90 -12.79
C LEU A 97 -1.07 -12.14 -13.61
N ARG A 98 -1.84 -12.00 -14.70
CA ARG A 98 -2.17 -13.11 -15.60
C ARG A 98 -0.92 -13.82 -16.13
N GLN A 99 0.15 -13.07 -16.41
CA GLN A 99 1.42 -13.65 -16.81
C GLN A 99 2.04 -14.50 -15.70
N ILE A 100 2.08 -13.98 -14.46
CA ILE A 100 2.59 -14.73 -13.31
C ILE A 100 1.77 -16.00 -13.07
N LEU A 101 0.43 -15.94 -13.15
CA LEU A 101 -0.44 -17.10 -12.97
C LEU A 101 -0.16 -18.20 -14.01
N ARG A 102 0.23 -17.82 -15.24
CA ARG A 102 0.62 -18.78 -16.30
C ARG A 102 2.00 -19.37 -16.08
N GLU A 103 2.96 -18.54 -15.65
CA GLU A 103 4.36 -18.94 -15.47
C GLU A 103 4.58 -19.76 -14.19
N SER A 104 3.81 -19.46 -13.15
CA SER A 104 3.94 -20.04 -11.81
C SER A 104 2.55 -20.31 -11.25
N PRO A 105 1.83 -21.32 -11.75
CA PRO A 105 0.48 -21.63 -11.27
C PRO A 105 0.44 -22.00 -9.77
N PRO A 106 -0.69 -21.76 -9.08
CA PRO A 106 -0.84 -22.13 -7.68
C PRO A 106 -0.74 -23.65 -7.50
N ARG A 107 -0.21 -24.07 -6.34
CA ARG A 107 0.07 -25.47 -6.01
C ARG A 107 -0.85 -25.89 -4.88
N ARG A 108 -2.11 -26.20 -5.21
CA ARG A 108 -3.09 -26.70 -4.25
C ARG A 108 -3.20 -28.21 -4.29
#